data_AF-A0AAP2ZSJ9-F1
#
_entry.id   AF-A0AAP2ZSJ9-F1
#
_cell.length_a   1.000
_cell.length_b   1.000
_cell.length_c   1.000
_cell.angle_alpha   90.00
_cell.angle_beta   90.00
_cell.angle_gamma   90.00
#
_symmetry.space_group_name_H-M   'P 1'
#
loop_
_entity.id
_entity.type
_entity.pdbx_description
1 polymer ?
#
loop_
_entity_poly.entity_id
_entity_poly.type
_entity_poly.pdbx_seq_one_letter_code
_entity_poly.pdbx_strand_id
1 'polypeptide(L)'
;MSEKDGQISIKQWARFANALRQYADAQDWESVRKVNIALIKALQQAGETHDIEQKLARAELKRVHSQVLQELILARDELAAEMGRFKAQQPGLAAYQLTQVSGALDDL
;
A
#
# COMPACT_ATOMS: atom_id res chain seq x y z
N MET A 1 21.46 -16.54 26.03
CA MET A 1 20.52 -17.56 25.51
C MET A 1 20.65 -17.56 24.00
N SER A 2 21.19 -18.63 23.41
CA SER A 2 21.38 -18.72 21.96
C SER A 2 20.03 -18.80 21.26
N GLU A 3 19.76 -17.84 20.37
CA GLU A 3 18.72 -17.96 19.36
C GLU A 3 18.99 -19.25 18.57
N LYS A 4 18.01 -20.16 18.50
CA LYS A 4 18.14 -21.37 17.68
C LYS A 4 18.26 -20.95 16.21
N ASP A 5 19.36 -21.33 15.57
CA ASP A 5 19.60 -21.18 14.13
C ASP A 5 18.40 -21.73 13.34
N GLY A 6 17.51 -20.83 12.90
CA GLY A 6 16.28 -21.18 12.17
C GLY A 6 15.02 -20.46 12.67
N GLN A 7 15.02 -19.89 13.87
CA GLN A 7 13.88 -19.11 14.35
C GLN A 7 14.06 -17.64 14.00
N ILE A 8 13.06 -17.05 13.34
CA ILE A 8 13.06 -15.62 13.05
C ILE A 8 13.12 -14.85 14.38
N SER A 9 14.14 -14.00 14.49
CA SER A 9 14.38 -13.23 15.71
C SER A 9 13.31 -12.14 15.90
N ILE A 10 13.09 -11.74 17.14
CA ILE A 10 12.23 -10.59 17.48
C ILE A 10 12.65 -9.34 16.70
N LYS A 11 13.97 -9.14 16.53
CA LYS A 11 14.54 -8.04 15.76
C LYS A 11 14.16 -8.10 14.28
N GLN A 12 14.02 -9.28 13.69
CA GLN A 12 13.58 -9.44 12.31
C GLN A 12 12.10 -9.05 12.13
N TRP A 13 11.22 -9.38 13.08
CA TRP A 13 9.82 -8.89 13.04
C TRP A 13 9.75 -7.36 13.11
N ALA A 14 10.56 -6.74 13.98
CA ALA A 14 10.66 -5.28 14.07
C ALA A 14 11.19 -4.66 12.77
N ARG A 15 12.15 -5.30 12.09
CA ARG A 15 12.63 -4.85 10.78
C ARG A 15 11.54 -4.89 9.71
N PHE A 16 10.69 -5.93 9.69
CA PHE A 16 9.54 -5.97 8.80
C PHE A 16 8.56 -4.84 9.07
N ALA A 17 8.25 -4.57 10.34
CA ALA A 17 7.35 -3.49 10.73
C ALA A 17 7.90 -2.12 10.28
N ASN A 18 9.16 -1.85 10.56
CA ASN A 18 9.82 -0.60 10.17
C ASN A 18 9.86 -0.43 8.65
N ALA A 19 10.20 -1.49 7.91
CA ALA A 19 10.22 -1.43 6.44
C ALA A 19 8.82 -1.19 5.86
N LEU A 20 7.78 -1.86 6.37
CA LEU A 20 6.39 -1.61 5.95
C LEU A 20 5.99 -0.15 6.17
N ARG A 21 6.27 0.40 7.35
CA ARG A 21 5.97 1.80 7.67
C ARG A 21 6.74 2.77 6.80
N GLN A 22 8.06 2.60 6.66
CA GLN A 22 8.92 3.48 5.87
C GLN A 22 8.49 3.54 4.40
N TYR A 23 8.18 2.40 3.78
CA TYR A 23 7.73 2.40 2.39
C TYR A 23 6.29 2.92 2.24
N ALA A 24 5.43 2.73 3.24
CA ALA A 24 4.10 3.32 3.25
C ALA A 24 4.16 4.85 3.38
N ASP A 25 5.02 5.39 4.25
CA ASP A 25 5.26 6.83 4.39
C ASP A 25 5.77 7.45 3.08
N ALA A 26 6.60 6.70 2.34
CA ALA A 26 7.10 7.10 1.03
C ALA A 26 6.10 6.85 -0.12
N GLN A 27 4.91 6.29 0.16
CA GLN A 27 3.92 5.83 -0.83
C GLN A 27 4.50 4.86 -1.90
N ASP A 28 5.58 4.16 -1.57
CA ASP A 28 6.19 3.14 -2.45
C ASP A 28 5.47 1.80 -2.26
N TRP A 29 4.28 1.72 -2.85
CA TRP A 29 3.40 0.54 -2.73
C TRP A 29 4.01 -0.74 -3.32
N GLU A 30 4.91 -0.61 -4.28
CA GLU A 30 5.63 -1.75 -4.87
C GLU A 30 6.61 -2.35 -3.87
N SER A 31 7.36 -1.50 -3.15
CA SER A 31 8.24 -1.95 -2.06
C SER A 31 7.45 -2.49 -0.86
N VAL A 32 6.31 -1.87 -0.50
CA VAL A 32 5.38 -2.43 0.50
C VAL A 32 4.95 -3.85 0.11
N ARG A 33 4.60 -4.08 -1.16
CA ARG A 33 4.23 -5.42 -1.66
C ARG A 33 5.38 -6.43 -1.50
N LYS A 34 6.60 -6.04 -1.87
CA LYS A 34 7.79 -6.91 -1.75
C LYS A 34 8.05 -7.31 -0.30
N VAL A 35 8.00 -6.34 0.62
CA VAL A 35 8.16 -6.59 2.07
C VAL A 35 7.05 -7.49 2.59
N ASN A 36 5.80 -7.27 2.18
CA ASN A 36 4.66 -8.11 2.58
C ASN A 36 4.81 -9.57 2.10
N ILE A 37 5.28 -9.80 0.86
CA ILE A 37 5.56 -11.15 0.35
C ILE A 37 6.65 -11.84 1.19
N ALA A 38 7.74 -11.13 1.49
CA ALA A 38 8.81 -11.65 2.33
C ALA A 38 8.30 -11.95 3.76
N LEU A 39 7.44 -11.09 4.29
CA LEU A 39 6.83 -11.27 5.60
C LEU A 39 5.93 -12.52 5.66
N ILE A 40 5.11 -12.76 4.63
CA ILE A 40 4.25 -13.96 4.56
C ILE A 40 5.10 -15.23 4.58
N LYS A 41 6.17 -15.27 3.78
CA LYS A 41 7.11 -16.40 3.77
C LYS A 41 7.77 -16.61 5.13
N ALA A 42 8.20 -15.52 5.76
CA ALA A 42 8.78 -15.54 7.10
C ALA A 42 7.80 -16.10 8.15
N LEU A 43 6.53 -15.68 8.13
CA LEU A 43 5.51 -16.18 9.04
C LEU A 43 5.21 -17.67 8.82
N GLN A 44 5.15 -18.11 7.55
CA GLN A 44 4.95 -19.52 7.20
C GLN A 44 6.11 -20.40 7.68
N GLN A 45 7.35 -19.94 7.54
CA GLN A 45 8.54 -20.67 8.00
C GLN A 45 8.64 -20.72 9.53
N ALA A 46 8.29 -19.63 10.20
CA ALA A 46 8.43 -19.53 11.65
C ALA A 46 7.36 -20.30 12.44
N GLY A 47 6.23 -20.66 11.82
CA GLY A 47 5.15 -21.41 12.45
C GLY A 47 4.56 -20.73 13.70
N GLU A 48 3.86 -21.51 14.52
CA GLU A 48 3.32 -21.02 15.80
C GLU A 48 4.43 -20.91 16.86
N THR A 49 4.33 -19.87 17.70
CA THR A 49 5.28 -19.64 18.80
C THR A 49 4.55 -19.66 20.14
N HIS A 50 5.17 -20.32 21.13
CA HIS A 50 4.68 -20.35 22.51
C HIS A 50 5.34 -19.28 23.39
N ASP A 51 6.40 -18.64 22.88
CA ASP A 51 7.13 -17.58 23.57
C ASP A 51 6.35 -16.27 23.57
N ILE A 52 6.22 -15.67 24.76
CA ILE A 52 5.48 -14.43 25.00
C ILE A 52 6.13 -13.26 24.28
N GLU A 53 7.47 -13.16 24.28
CA GLU A 53 8.16 -12.04 23.63
C GLU A 53 7.96 -12.08 22.11
N GLN A 54 8.04 -13.27 21.52
CA GLN A 54 7.72 -13.50 20.12
C GLN A 54 6.25 -13.20 19.79
N LYS A 55 5.30 -13.54 20.68
CA LYS A 55 3.88 -13.17 20.52
C LYS A 55 3.69 -11.66 20.51
N LEU A 56 4.33 -10.94 21.44
CA LEU A 56 4.27 -9.47 21.52
C LEU A 56 4.86 -8.82 20.26
N ALA A 57 6.02 -9.28 19.80
CA ALA A 57 6.65 -8.77 18.58
C ALA A 57 5.77 -8.96 17.34
N ARG A 58 5.12 -10.12 17.22
CA ARG A 58 4.18 -10.41 16.12
C ARG A 58 2.89 -9.60 16.24
N ALA A 59 2.40 -9.35 17.45
CA ALA A 59 1.22 -8.50 17.67
C ALA A 59 1.49 -7.04 17.24
N GLU A 60 2.66 -6.51 17.57
CA GLU A 60 3.06 -5.17 17.16
C GLU A 60 3.23 -5.07 15.63
N LEU A 61 3.88 -6.05 15.02
CA LEU A 61 3.97 -6.15 13.56
C LEU A 61 2.58 -6.21 12.91
N LYS A 62 1.64 -6.98 13.46
CA LYS A 62 0.25 -7.04 12.98
C LYS A 62 -0.43 -5.68 13.05
N ARG A 63 -0.20 -4.92 14.12
CA ARG A 63 -0.72 -3.57 14.30
C ARG A 63 -0.23 -2.64 13.18
N VAL A 64 1.08 -2.61 12.94
CA VAL A 64 1.68 -1.79 11.86
C VAL A 64 1.17 -2.22 10.49
N HIS A 65 1.13 -3.52 10.21
CA HIS A 65 0.60 -4.05 8.95
C HIS A 65 -0.85 -3.62 8.69
N SER A 66 -1.70 -3.68 9.72
CA SER A 66 -3.11 -3.27 9.61
C SER A 66 -3.26 -1.78 9.30
N GLN A 67 -2.41 -0.93 9.90
CA GLN A 67 -2.39 0.50 9.63
C GLN A 67 -1.98 0.80 8.18
N VAL A 68 -0.90 0.19 7.71
CA VAL A 68 -0.44 0.33 6.31
C VAL A 68 -1.51 -0.14 5.32
N LEU A 69 -2.23 -1.21 5.64
CA LEU A 69 -3.33 -1.69 4.80
C LEU A 69 -4.48 -0.67 4.72
N GLN A 70 -4.83 -0.05 5.85
CA GLN A 70 -5.87 0.97 5.87
C GLN A 70 -5.47 2.21 5.05
N GLU A 71 -4.20 2.65 5.16
CA GLU A 71 -3.66 3.74 4.35
C GLU A 71 -3.71 3.43 2.86
N LEU A 72 -3.35 2.21 2.46
CA LEU A 72 -3.42 1.77 1.07
C LEU A 72 -4.86 1.74 0.54
N ILE A 73 -5.84 1.33 1.36
CA ILE A 73 -7.26 1.37 0.99
C ILE A 73 -7.70 2.82 0.77
N LEU A 74 -7.35 3.74 1.67
CA LEU A 74 -7.68 5.16 1.53
C LEU A 74 -7.06 5.77 0.27
N ALA A 75 -5.78 5.51 0.01
CA ALA A 75 -5.08 6.00 -1.18
C ALA A 75 -5.71 5.48 -2.48
N ARG A 76 -6.14 4.20 -2.50
CA ARG A 76 -6.88 3.61 -3.63
C ARG A 76 -8.21 4.34 -3.85
N ASP A 77 -8.97 4.58 -2.79
CA ASP A 77 -10.30 5.17 -2.88
C ASP A 77 -10.23 6.64 -3.33
N GLU A 78 -9.22 7.37 -2.86
CA GLU A 78 -8.92 8.72 -3.32
C GLU A 78 -8.59 8.74 -4.82
N LEU A 79 -7.69 7.87 -5.27
CA LEU A 79 -7.34 7.74 -6.69
C LEU A 79 -8.56 7.35 -7.55
N ALA A 80 -9.43 6.47 -7.05
CA ALA A 80 -10.66 6.09 -7.76
C ALA A 80 -11.62 7.28 -7.91
N ALA A 81 -11.75 8.12 -6.88
CA ALA A 81 -12.55 9.33 -6.92
C ALA A 81 -11.97 10.36 -7.91
N GLU A 82 -10.65 10.54 -7.93
CA GLU A 82 -9.96 11.41 -8.90
C GLU A 82 -10.17 10.94 -10.34
N MET A 83 -9.97 9.64 -10.61
CA MET A 83 -10.22 9.04 -11.91
C MET A 83 -11.67 9.20 -12.36
N GLY A 84 -12.62 9.10 -11.43
CA GLY A 84 -14.03 9.37 -11.69
C GLY A 84 -14.28 10.82 -12.10
N ARG A 85 -13.72 11.79 -11.37
CA ARG A 85 -13.79 13.22 -11.71
C ARG A 85 -13.16 13.52 -13.07
N PHE A 86 -11.98 12.95 -13.34
CA PHE A 86 -11.30 13.12 -14.62
C PHE A 86 -12.13 12.60 -15.80
N LYS A 87 -12.71 11.39 -15.68
CA LYS A 87 -13.61 10.83 -16.69
C LYS A 87 -14.85 11.69 -16.91
N ALA A 88 -15.43 12.24 -15.84
CA ALA A 88 -16.60 13.12 -15.94
C ALA A 88 -16.30 14.47 -16.62
N GLN A 89 -15.03 14.92 -16.61
CA GLN A 89 -14.60 16.14 -17.31
C GLN A 89 -14.31 15.92 -18.81
N GLN A 90 -14.05 14.69 -19.25
CA GLN A 90 -13.78 14.40 -20.67
C GLN A 90 -14.91 14.79 -21.64
N PRO A 91 -16.20 14.55 -21.35
CA PRO A 91 -17.30 15.01 -22.19
C PRO A 91 -17.36 16.54 -22.31
N GLY A 92 -17.07 17.27 -21.23
CA GLY A 92 -17.02 18.72 -21.22
C GLY A 92 -15.92 19.24 -22.14
N LEU A 93 -14.70 18.70 -22.04
CA LEU A 93 -13.58 19.07 -22.91
C LEU A 93 -13.83 18.73 -24.38
N ALA A 94 -14.44 17.57 -24.67
CA ALA A 94 -14.84 17.20 -26.02
C ALA A 94 -15.88 18.17 -26.61
N ALA A 95 -16.86 18.58 -25.82
CA ALA A 95 -17.85 19.58 -26.24
C ALA A 95 -17.20 20.96 -26.51
N TYR A 96 -16.25 21.40 -25.67
CA TYR A 96 -15.50 22.64 -25.94
C TYR A 96 -14.72 22.58 -27.25
N GLN A 97 -14.03 21.47 -27.53
CA GLN A 97 -13.34 21.29 -28.82
C GLN A 97 -14.31 21.29 -30.00
N LEU A 98 -15.46 20.63 -29.86
CA LEU A 98 -16.47 20.57 -30.91
C LEU A 98 -17.10 21.96 -31.16
N THR A 99 -17.33 22.75 -30.11
CA THR A 99 -17.89 24.10 -30.23
C THR A 99 -16.88 25.09 -30.83
N GLN A 100 -15.58 24.95 -30.54
CA GLN A 100 -14.55 25.77 -31.20
C GLN A 100 -14.41 25.45 -32.69
N VAL A 101 -14.57 24.19 -33.09
CA VAL A 101 -14.54 23.79 -34.51
C VAL A 101 -15.82 24.20 -35.24
N SER A 102 -16.99 24.08 -34.60
CA SER A 102 -18.26 24.49 -35.20
C SER A 102 -18.45 26.01 -35.25
N GLY A 103 -17.94 26.77 -34.27
CA GLY A 103 -18.01 28.22 -34.26
C GLY A 103 -17.07 28.92 -35.25
N ALA A 104 -16.07 28.21 -35.80
CA ALA A 104 -15.17 28.74 -36.82
C ALA A 104 -15.70 28.58 -38.26
N LEU A 105 -16.81 27.86 -38.45
CA LEU A 105 -17.41 27.58 -39.76
C LEU A 105 -18.59 28.50 -40.12
N ASP A 106 -19.14 29.24 -39.16
CA ASP A 106 -20.28 30.15 -39.37
C ASP A 106 -19.89 31.58 -39.81
N ASP A 107 -18.59 31.89 -39.91
CA ASP A 107 -18.05 33.22 -40.25
C ASP A 107 -17.41 33.30 -41.67
N LEU A 108 -17.78 32.42 -42.62
CA LEU A 108 -17.28 32.44 -44.01
C LEU A 108 -18.33 32.86 -45.05
#